data_AF-A0A352S2Z9-F1
#
_entry.id   AF-A0A352S2Z9-F1
#
_cell.length_a   1.000
_cell.length_b   1.000
_cell.length_c   1.000
_cell.angle_alpha   90.00
_cell.angle_beta   90.00
_cell.angle_gamma   90.00
#
_symmetry.space_group_name_H-M   'P 1'
#
loop_
_entity.id
_entity.type
_entity.pdbx_description
1 polymer ?
#
loop_
_entity_poly.entity_id
_entity_poly.type
_entity_poly.pdbx_seq_one_letter_code
_entity_poly.pdbx_strand_id
1 'polypeptide(L)'
;MTALTQAEAPDAVWQGRADTGERGDTRRLFNIVQPLAVAATDDLAGAAVLVGFACDAGVRRNQGRVGAADGPRGIRRALASLPVHDVAALYDAGDVRCEGDALEDAQRALGE
;
A
#
# COMPACT_ATOMS: atom_id res chain seq x y z
N MET A 1 -20.63 -1.10 -15.52
CA MET A 1 -19.93 -2.38 -15.33
C MET A 1 -18.45 -2.04 -15.22
N THR A 2 -18.05 -1.51 -14.06
CA THR A 2 -16.71 -0.96 -13.82
C THR A 2 -15.79 -2.13 -13.50
N ALA A 3 -14.90 -2.45 -14.43
CA ALA A 3 -13.94 -3.52 -14.24
C ALA A 3 -12.90 -3.05 -13.23
N LEU A 4 -12.94 -3.63 -12.03
CA LEU A 4 -11.80 -3.66 -11.12
C LEU A 4 -10.70 -4.43 -11.87
N THR A 5 -9.74 -3.71 -12.46
CA THR A 5 -8.57 -4.35 -13.07
C THR A 5 -7.81 -5.06 -11.96
N GLN A 6 -7.77 -6.37 -12.08
CA GLN A 6 -7.14 -7.30 -11.14
C GLN A 6 -5.68 -6.89 -10.90
N ALA A 7 -5.34 -6.63 -9.64
CA ALA A 7 -3.99 -6.27 -9.23
C ALA A 7 -3.01 -7.38 -9.62
N GLU A 8 -1.99 -7.02 -10.38
CA GLU A 8 -0.83 -7.84 -10.70
C GLU A 8 -0.25 -8.45 -9.41
N ALA A 9 0.03 -9.75 -9.40
CA ALA A 9 0.53 -10.45 -8.22
C ALA A 9 1.80 -9.74 -7.70
N PRO A 10 1.90 -9.46 -6.39
CA PRO A 10 2.96 -8.58 -5.90
C PRO A 10 4.31 -9.27 -6.08
N ASP A 11 5.17 -8.70 -6.95
CA ASP A 11 6.59 -8.55 -6.64
C ASP A 11 6.66 -8.21 -5.14
N ALA A 12 7.13 -9.13 -4.29
CA ALA A 12 6.91 -9.04 -2.85
C ALA A 12 7.53 -7.76 -2.25
N VAL A 13 6.76 -6.68 -2.22
CA VAL A 13 7.23 -5.37 -1.74
C VAL A 13 7.47 -5.43 -0.23
N TRP A 14 6.63 -6.19 0.47
CA TRP A 14 6.74 -6.49 1.89
C TRP A 14 7.71 -7.63 2.13
N GLN A 15 9.00 -7.32 2.01
CA GLN A 15 10.07 -8.24 2.32
C GLN A 15 11.24 -7.50 2.97
N GLY A 16 12.04 -8.23 3.74
CA GLY A 16 13.19 -7.66 4.43
C GLY A 16 14.06 -8.75 5.03
N ARG A 17 15.04 -8.31 5.83
CA ARG A 17 15.89 -9.21 6.59
C ARG A 17 15.06 -9.91 7.67
N ALA A 18 15.11 -11.24 7.71
CA ALA A 18 14.56 -12.03 8.80
C ALA A 18 15.61 -12.17 9.91
N ASP A 19 15.27 -11.80 11.14
CA ASP A 19 16.14 -11.84 12.31
C ASP A 19 15.96 -13.14 13.11
N THR A 20 15.83 -14.26 12.38
CA THR A 20 15.58 -15.59 12.95
C THR A 20 16.71 -16.00 13.90
N GLY A 21 16.38 -16.31 15.16
CA GLY A 21 17.36 -16.74 16.17
C GLY A 21 17.91 -15.62 17.06
N GLU A 22 17.52 -14.36 16.81
CA GLU A 22 17.75 -13.27 17.75
C GLU A 22 16.78 -13.35 18.95
N ARG A 23 17.14 -12.75 20.10
CA ARG A 23 16.31 -12.77 21.32
C ARG A 23 15.42 -11.53 21.37
N GLY A 24 14.20 -11.70 21.88
CA GLY A 24 13.23 -10.62 22.03
C GLY A 24 12.31 -10.47 20.83
N ASP A 25 11.51 -9.40 20.81
CA ASP A 25 10.64 -9.07 19.69
C ASP A 25 11.45 -8.37 18.58
N THR A 26 11.77 -9.12 17.53
CA THR A 26 12.51 -8.63 16.36
C THR A 26 11.61 -8.42 15.15
N ARG A 27 10.29 -8.36 15.35
CA ARG A 27 9.34 -8.14 14.26
C ARG A 27 9.61 -6.82 13.56
N ARG A 28 9.47 -6.84 12.24
CA ARG A 28 9.47 -5.70 11.34
C ARG A 28 8.12 -5.60 10.66
N LEU A 29 7.83 -4.47 10.02
CA LEU A 29 6.54 -4.26 9.35
C LEU A 29 6.21 -5.38 8.35
N PHE A 30 7.18 -5.85 7.56
CA PHE A 30 6.93 -6.94 6.62
C PHE A 30 6.48 -8.25 7.27
N ASN A 31 6.75 -8.46 8.57
CA ASN A 31 6.29 -9.66 9.30
C ASN A 31 4.80 -9.60 9.66
N ILE A 32 4.20 -8.41 9.70
CA ILE A 32 2.83 -8.20 10.18
C ILE A 32 1.89 -7.64 9.12
N VAL A 33 2.39 -7.35 7.91
CA VAL A 33 1.55 -6.86 6.81
C VAL A 33 0.71 -8.00 6.25
N GLN A 34 -0.57 -7.73 6.05
CA GLN A 34 -1.51 -8.65 5.42
C GLN A 34 -2.27 -7.94 4.30
N PRO A 35 -2.56 -8.61 3.18
CA PRO A 35 -3.45 -8.02 2.17
C PRO A 35 -4.84 -7.84 2.77
N LEU A 36 -5.46 -6.69 2.54
CA LEU A 36 -6.84 -6.46 2.95
C LEU A 36 -7.78 -7.26 2.04
N ALA A 37 -8.30 -8.38 2.53
CA ALA A 37 -9.28 -9.17 1.80
C ALA A 37 -10.68 -8.53 1.92
N VAL A 38 -11.34 -8.32 0.78
CA VAL A 38 -12.70 -7.73 0.68
C VAL A 38 -13.75 -8.51 1.50
N ALA A 39 -13.51 -9.81 1.77
CA ALA A 39 -14.41 -10.67 2.52
C ALA A 39 -14.13 -10.74 4.05
N ALA A 40 -13.11 -10.04 4.54
CA ALA A 40 -12.69 -10.05 5.95
C ALA A 40 -12.97 -8.70 6.65
N THR A 41 -14.04 -8.01 6.24
CA THR A 41 -14.44 -6.70 6.76
C THR A 41 -15.26 -6.77 8.04
N ASP A 42 -15.46 -7.97 8.60
CA ASP A 42 -16.16 -8.17 9.86
C ASP A 42 -15.28 -7.62 11.01
N ASP A 43 -15.35 -6.30 11.16
CA ASP A 43 -14.74 -5.42 12.17
C ASP A 43 -13.27 -5.00 11.97
N LEU A 44 -13.03 -4.08 11.02
CA LEU A 44 -11.78 -3.32 10.89
C LEU A 44 -11.71 -2.10 11.84
N ALA A 45 -12.62 -1.96 12.82
CA ALA A 45 -12.64 -0.78 13.68
C ALA A 45 -11.32 -0.64 14.45
N GLY A 46 -10.62 0.47 14.25
CA GLY A 46 -9.32 0.75 14.87
C GLY A 46 -8.12 0.03 14.21
N ALA A 47 -8.32 -0.71 13.12
CA ALA A 47 -7.22 -1.32 12.38
C ALA A 47 -6.41 -0.27 11.59
N ALA A 48 -5.09 -0.47 11.52
CA ALA A 48 -4.23 0.32 10.65
C ALA A 48 -4.30 -0.25 9.22
N VAL A 49 -4.67 0.60 8.26
CA VAL A 49 -4.75 0.25 6.83
C VAL A 49 -3.91 1.23 6.02
N LEU A 50 -3.08 0.70 5.13
CA LEU A 50 -2.33 1.46 4.15
C LEU A 50 -3.00 1.33 2.79
N VAL A 51 -3.27 2.46 2.15
CA VAL A 51 -3.73 2.56 0.76
C VAL A 51 -2.74 3.44 0.00
N GLY A 52 -2.37 3.02 -1.20
CA GLY A 52 -1.52 3.81 -2.08
C GLY A 52 -2.35 4.52 -3.16
N PHE A 53 -1.98 5.76 -3.47
CA PHE A 53 -2.51 6.49 -4.61
C PHE A 53 -1.42 6.62 -5.68
N ALA A 54 -1.40 5.68 -6.62
CA ALA A 54 -0.41 5.60 -7.69
C ALA A 54 -0.84 6.50 -8.85
N CYS A 55 -0.66 7.82 -8.68
CA CYS A 55 -1.06 8.83 -9.63
C CYS A 55 -0.10 10.04 -9.64
N ASP A 56 0.30 10.47 -10.83
CA ASP A 56 1.03 11.72 -11.05
C ASP A 56 0.39 12.64 -12.11
N ALA A 57 -0.87 12.35 -12.50
CA ALA A 57 -1.62 13.17 -13.44
C ALA A 57 -1.73 14.63 -12.98
N GLY A 58 -2.04 14.86 -11.69
CA GLY A 58 -2.06 16.21 -11.12
C GLY A 58 -0.69 16.91 -11.13
N VAL A 59 0.40 16.15 -10.94
CA VAL A 59 1.77 16.68 -11.03
C VAL A 59 2.06 17.15 -12.45
N ARG A 60 1.73 16.33 -13.45
CA ARG A 60 1.85 16.67 -14.87
C ARG A 60 1.00 17.89 -15.23
N ARG A 61 -0.27 17.95 -14.81
CA ARG A 61 -1.18 19.09 -15.05
C ARG A 61 -0.63 20.39 -14.45
N ASN A 62 0.05 20.29 -13.31
CA ASN A 62 0.72 21.42 -12.66
C ASN A 62 2.15 21.67 -13.16
N GLN A 63 2.51 21.16 -14.34
CA GLN A 63 3.83 21.35 -14.98
C GLN A 63 5.02 20.85 -14.12
N GLY A 64 4.76 19.93 -13.20
CA GLY A 64 5.78 19.27 -12.40
C GLY A 64 6.46 18.12 -13.14
N ARG A 65 7.45 17.52 -12.46
CA ARG A 65 8.13 16.31 -12.95
C ARG A 65 7.36 15.06 -12.51
N VAL A 66 6.94 14.25 -13.47
CA VAL A 66 6.24 12.97 -13.25
C VAL A 66 7.12 11.94 -12.53
N GLY A 67 6.51 10.89 -11.99
CA GLY A 67 7.16 9.84 -11.20
C GLY A 67 6.52 9.58 -9.83
N ALA A 68 5.62 10.46 -9.37
CA ALA A 68 4.93 10.27 -8.09
C ALA A 68 4.03 9.02 -8.07
N ALA A 69 3.61 8.51 -9.24
CA ALA A 69 2.85 7.28 -9.37
C ALA A 69 3.60 6.03 -8.84
N ASP A 70 4.94 6.04 -8.86
CA ASP A 70 5.78 4.97 -8.28
C ASP A 70 5.99 5.13 -6.76
N GLY A 71 5.58 6.28 -6.21
CA GLY A 71 5.74 6.64 -4.80
C GLY A 71 5.19 5.58 -3.83
N PRO A 72 3.95 5.09 -3.98
CA PRO A 72 3.40 4.06 -3.11
C PRO A 72 4.27 2.79 -3.04
N ARG A 73 4.81 2.33 -4.17
CA ARG A 73 5.72 1.18 -4.21
C ARG A 73 7.03 1.48 -3.48
N GLY A 74 7.63 2.66 -3.72
CA GLY A 74 8.86 3.08 -3.07
C GLY A 74 8.73 3.22 -1.55
N ILE A 75 7.63 3.80 -1.08
CA ILE A 75 7.32 3.97 0.35
C ILE A 75 7.16 2.61 1.02
N ARG A 76 6.37 1.70 0.44
CA ARG A 76 6.20 0.35 1.01
C ARG A 76 7.53 -0.41 1.14
N ARG A 77 8.42 -0.32 0.13
CA ARG A 77 9.78 -0.90 0.21
C ARG A 77 10.58 -0.33 1.38
N ALA A 78 10.52 0.98 1.59
CA ALA A 78 11.22 1.63 2.70
C ALA A 78 10.63 1.20 4.06
N LEU A 79 9.30 1.16 4.17
CA LEU A 79 8.59 0.77 5.38
C LEU A 79 8.83 -0.70 5.76
N ALA A 80 8.93 -1.61 4.79
CA ALA A 80 8.99 -3.05 5.02
C ALA A 80 10.00 -3.45 6.10
N SER A 81 11.19 -2.84 6.09
CA SER A 81 12.28 -3.16 7.01
C SER A 81 12.21 -2.50 8.40
N LEU A 82 11.27 -1.58 8.63
CA LEU A 82 11.19 -0.87 9.90
C LEU A 82 10.81 -1.82 11.05
N PRO A 83 11.43 -1.68 12.23
CA PRO A 83 11.02 -2.43 13.42
C PRO A 83 9.59 -2.06 13.80
N VAL A 84 8.85 -3.01 14.37
CA VAL A 84 7.48 -2.78 14.85
C VAL A 84 7.31 -3.30 16.27
N HIS A 85 6.62 -2.53 17.10
CA HIS A 85 6.32 -2.84 18.49
C HIS A 85 4.84 -2.54 18.75
N ASP A 86 4.17 -3.39 19.54
CA ASP A 86 2.79 -3.19 19.99
C ASP A 86 1.72 -3.02 18.88
N VAL A 87 2.03 -3.44 17.64
CA VAL A 87 1.08 -3.48 16.53
C VAL A 87 0.85 -4.94 16.13
N ALA A 88 -0.42 -5.34 16.10
CA ALA A 88 -0.80 -6.71 15.77
C ALA A 88 -0.76 -6.98 14.25
N ALA A 89 -1.28 -6.06 13.46
CA ALA A 89 -1.34 -6.16 12.00
C ALA A 89 -1.33 -4.78 11.34
N LEU A 90 -0.80 -4.72 10.13
CA LEU A 90 -1.00 -3.63 9.19
C LEU A 90 -1.66 -4.23 7.94
N TYR A 91 -2.79 -3.68 7.53
CA TYR A 91 -3.44 -4.14 6.30
C TYR A 91 -2.99 -3.30 5.12
N ASP A 92 -2.64 -3.93 4.00
CA ASP A 92 -2.38 -3.26 2.73
C ASP A 92 -3.57 -3.43 1.80
N ALA A 93 -4.26 -2.35 1.50
CA ALA A 93 -5.39 -2.30 0.58
C ALA A 93 -4.97 -2.22 -0.89
N GLY A 94 -3.65 -2.18 -1.16
CA GLY A 94 -3.11 -2.03 -2.50
C GLY A 94 -3.13 -0.58 -2.97
N ASP A 95 -3.13 -0.41 -4.29
CA ASP A 95 -3.04 0.90 -4.94
C ASP A 95 -4.30 1.22 -5.72
N VAL A 96 -4.82 2.44 -5.53
CA VAL A 96 -5.69 3.09 -6.50
C VAL A 96 -4.80 3.72 -7.57
N ARG A 97 -5.02 3.34 -8.83
CA ARG A 97 -4.24 3.80 -9.98
C ARG A 97 -5.01 4.83 -10.78
N CYS A 98 -4.30 5.80 -11.33
CA CYS A 98 -4.85 6.74 -12.30
C CYS A 98 -4.53 6.26 -13.72
N GLU A 99 -5.58 5.98 -14.50
CA GLU A 99 -5.45 5.61 -15.91
C GLU A 99 -5.25 6.87 -16.76
N GLY A 100 -4.05 7.04 -17.31
CA GLY A 100 -3.69 8.18 -18.14
C GLY A 100 -3.77 9.52 -17.41
N ASP A 101 -4.79 10.33 -17.73
CA ASP A 101 -5.05 11.65 -17.12
C ASP A 101 -6.39 11.72 -16.38
N ALA A 102 -7.02 10.57 -16.08
CA ALA A 102 -8.30 10.48 -15.39
C ALA A 102 -8.20 10.74 -13.87
N LEU A 103 -7.62 11.87 -13.48
CA LEU A 103 -7.34 12.22 -12.08
C LEU A 103 -8.60 12.20 -11.21
N GLU A 104 -9.69 12.78 -11.71
CA GLU A 104 -10.95 12.91 -10.99
C GLU A 104 -11.61 11.55 -10.70
N ASP A 105 -11.49 10.60 -11.62
CA ASP A 105 -12.01 9.24 -11.43
C ASP A 105 -11.14 8.46 -10.43
N ALA A 106 -9.82 8.61 -10.50
CA ALA A 106 -8.90 8.01 -9.54
C ALA A 106 -9.10 8.58 -8.12
N GLN A 107 -9.32 9.89 -7.98
CA GLN A 107 -9.63 10.53 -6.70
C GLN A 107 -10.96 10.06 -6.13
N ARG A 108 -11.97 9.85 -6.98
CA ARG A 108 -13.27 9.30 -6.56
C ARG A 108 -13.13 7.87 -6.07
N ALA A 109 -12.43 7.02 -6.82
CA ALA A 109 -12.17 5.64 -6.43
C ALA A 109 -11.38 5.50 -5.11
N LEU A 110 -10.53 6.48 -4.77
CA LEU A 110 -9.83 6.52 -3.47
C LEU A 110 -10.74 6.95 -2.31
N GLY A 111 -11.74 7.79 -2.58
CA GLY A 111 -12.64 8.35 -1.57
C GLY A 111 -13.90 7.52 -1.30
N GLU A 112 -14.13 6.46 -2.09
CA GLU A 112 -15.18 5.45 -1.89
C GLU A 112 -14.73 4.37 -0.89
#